data_AF-A0A4Q5VB37-F1
#
_entry.id   AF-A0A4Q5VB37-F1
#
_cell.length_a   1.000
_cell.length_b   1.000
_cell.length_c   1.000
_cell.angle_alpha   90.00
_cell.angle_beta   90.00
_cell.angle_gamma   90.00
#
_symmetry.space_group_name_H-M   'P 1'
#
loop_
_entity.id
_entity.type
_entity.pdbx_description
1 polymer ?
#
loop_
_entity_poly.entity_id
_entity_poly.type
_entity_poly.pdbx_seq_one_letter_code
_entity_poly.pdbx_strand_id
1 'polypeptide(L)' 'MEYLDISHAEWPKMWDELASYKMNSGDHLCINAGQCWEYMSSTLDHHHFRHACHPLTHRVEYVYIERARAAVGWA' A
#
# COMPACT_ATOMS: atom_id res chain seq x y z
N MET A 1 15.09 2.85 -4.40
CA MET A 1 13.98 3.25 -3.51
C MET A 1 13.79 4.74 -3.68
N GLU A 2 12.61 5.15 -4.11
CA GLU A 2 12.18 6.55 -4.19
C GLU A 2 11.09 6.80 -3.15
N TYR A 3 11.09 7.98 -2.54
CA TYR A 3 9.97 8.45 -1.73
C TYR A 3 9.10 9.33 -2.59
N LEU A 4 7.83 8.96 -2.74
CA LEU A 4 6.85 9.80 -3.40
C LEU A 4 6.39 10.87 -2.42
N ASP A 5 6.23 12.09 -2.92
CA ASP A 5 5.60 13.14 -2.15
C ASP A 5 4.08 12.92 -2.12
N ILE A 6 3.43 13.42 -1.07
CA ILE A 6 1.96 13.38 -0.93
C ILE A 6 1.24 14.09 -2.08
N SER A 7 1.90 15.01 -2.78
CA SER A 7 1.38 15.73 -3.94
C SER A 7 1.47 14.90 -5.23
N HIS A 8 2.11 13.73 -5.21
CA HIS A 8 2.23 12.89 -6.39
C HIS A 8 0.86 12.32 -6.78
N ALA A 9 0.52 12.34 -8.07
CA ALA A 9 -0.80 11.88 -8.54
C ALA A 9 -1.08 10.39 -8.29
N GLU A 10 -0.02 9.59 -8.09
CA GLU A 10 -0.13 8.18 -7.69
C GLU A 10 -0.43 8.01 -6.20
N TRP A 11 -0.13 9.01 -5.35
CA TRP A 11 -0.30 8.92 -3.90
C TRP A 11 -1.73 8.55 -3.48
N PRO A 12 -2.79 9.25 -3.90
CA PRO A 12 -4.15 8.85 -3.53
C PRO A 12 -4.54 7.50 -4.13
N LYS A 13 -4.03 7.14 -5.32
CA LYS A 13 -4.38 5.89 -6.00
C LYS A 13 -3.79 4.66 -5.29
N MET A 14 -2.55 4.74 -4.83
CA MET A 14 -1.94 3.62 -4.11
C MET A 14 -2.65 3.33 -2.78
N TRP A 15 -3.15 4.36 -2.08
CA TRP A 15 -3.93 4.16 -0.84
C TRP A 15 -5.32 3.56 -1.12
N ASP A 16 -5.98 3.97 -2.20
CA ASP A 16 -7.26 3.39 -2.64
C ASP A 16 -7.10 1.92 -3.06
N GLU A 17 -6.03 1.61 -3.79
CA GLU A 17 -5.71 0.24 -4.17
C GLU A 17 -5.41 -0.61 -2.93
N LEU A 18 -4.64 -0.08 -1.96
CA LEU A 18 -4.36 -0.75 -0.68
C LEU A 18 -5.65 -1.14 0.05
N ALA A 19 -6.58 -0.20 0.19
CA ALA A 19 -7.85 -0.43 0.88
C ALA A 19 -8.73 -1.47 0.17
N SER A 20 -8.63 -1.52 -1.16
CA SER A 20 -9.36 -2.49 -1.99
C SER A 20 -8.89 -3.95 -1.78
N TYR A 21 -7.74 -4.19 -1.14
CA TYR A 21 -7.33 -5.55 -0.79
C TYR A 21 -8.33 -6.20 0.17
N LYS A 22 -8.65 -7.48 -0.06
CA LYS A 22 -9.58 -8.26 0.76
C LYS A 22 -9.25 -8.23 2.26
N MET A 23 -7.96 -8.14 2.61
CA MET A 23 -7.53 -8.07 4.01
C MET A 23 -7.98 -6.79 4.70
N ASN A 24 -8.06 -5.68 3.96
CA ASN A 24 -8.44 -4.37 4.45
C ASN A 24 -9.97 -4.15 4.38
N SER A 25 -10.71 -4.96 3.60
CA SER A 25 -12.18 -4.86 3.48
C SER A 25 -12.68 -3.46 3.10
N GLY A 26 -11.90 -2.69 2.34
CA GLY A 26 -12.21 -1.30 1.98
C GLY A 26 -11.79 -0.26 3.02
N ASP A 27 -11.11 -0.66 4.09
CA ASP A 27 -10.61 0.26 5.12
C ASP A 27 -9.27 0.87 4.69
N HIS A 28 -9.27 2.17 4.42
CA HIS A 28 -8.08 2.93 4.02
C HIS A 28 -7.07 3.14 5.16
N LEU A 29 -7.53 3.12 6.41
CA LEU A 29 -6.69 3.41 7.57
C LEU A 29 -6.20 2.12 8.23
N CYS A 30 -7.01 1.06 8.19
CA CYS A 30 -6.78 -0.25 8.78
C CYS A 30 -6.14 -0.13 10.17
N ILE A 31 -6.80 0.57 11.10
CA ILE A 31 -6.21 0.87 12.41
C ILE A 31 -6.34 -0.35 13.33
N ASN A 32 -5.22 -0.83 13.86
CA ASN A 32 -5.20 -1.85 14.90
C ASN A 32 -4.24 -1.47 16.04
N ALA A 33 -4.75 -1.42 17.26
CA ALA A 33 -3.97 -1.05 18.46
C ALA A 33 -3.15 0.26 18.32
N GLY A 34 -3.67 1.23 17.56
CA GLY A 34 -2.98 2.51 17.28
C GLY A 34 -1.91 2.44 16.19
N GLN A 35 -1.79 1.30 15.50
CA GLN A 35 -0.94 1.12 14.33
C GLN A 35 -1.80 1.10 13.07
N CYS A 36 -1.23 1.55 11.96
CA CYS A 36 -1.88 1.57 10.64
C CYS A 36 -0.87 1.21 9.55
N TRP A 37 -1.32 1.24 8.30
CA TRP A 37 -0.42 1.10 7.16
C TRP A 37 0.58 2.26 7.07
N GLU A 38 1.85 1.90 6.96
CA GLU A 38 2.97 2.81 6.78
C GLU A 38 3.48 2.69 5.35
N TYR A 39 3.57 3.83 4.66
CA TYR A 39 4.25 3.90 3.38
C TYR A 39 5.76 3.88 3.62
N MET A 40 6.44 2.85 3.09
CA MET A 40 7.88 2.68 3.27
C MET A 40 8.66 3.34 2.15
N SER A 41 8.36 2.97 0.91
CA SER A 41 9.09 3.46 -0.26
C SER A 41 8.37 3.00 -1.53
N SER A 42 8.78 3.54 -2.65
CA SER A 42 8.41 3.02 -3.96
C SER A 42 9.64 2.56 -4.72
N THR A 43 9.44 1.57 -5.56
CA THR A 43 10.35 1.15 -6.61
C THR A 43 9.80 1.62 -7.95
N LEU A 44 10.48 1.27 -9.04
CA LEU A 44 10.02 1.61 -10.39
C LEU A 44 8.65 0.99 -10.67
N ASP A 45 8.43 -0.22 -10.14
CA ASP A 45 7.30 -1.08 -10.45
C ASP A 45 6.27 -1.19 -9.32
N HIS A 46 6.68 -1.03 -8.06
CA HIS A 46 5.81 -1.28 -6.90
C HIS A 46 5.91 -0.21 -5.81
N HIS A 47 4.80 0.11 -5.16
CA HIS A 47 4.74 0.83 -3.88
C HIS A 47 4.77 -0.18 -2.72
N HIS A 48 5.60 0.09 -1.72
CA HIS A 48 5.81 -0.81 -0.59
C HIS A 48 5.14 -0.24 0.65
N PHE A 49 4.25 -1.04 1.22
CA PHE A 49 3.52 -0.74 2.45
C PHE A 49 3.80 -1.80 3.50
N ARG A 50 3.79 -1.36 4.75
CA ARG A 50 3.93 -2.24 5.91
C ARG A 50 2.85 -1.93 6.92
N HIS A 51 2.23 -2.97 7.46
CA HIS A 51 1.40 -2.89 8.64
C HIS A 51 2.11 -3.58 9.80
N ALA A 52 2.35 -2.89 10.91
CA ALA A 52 3.08 -3.47 12.04
C ALA A 52 2.30 -4.59 12.76
N CYS A 53 0.98 -4.47 12.88
CA CYS A 53 0.12 -5.51 13.45
C CYS A 53 -1.26 -5.52 12.80
N HIS A 54 -1.45 -6.23 11.69
CA HIS A 54 -2.70 -6.16 10.93
C HIS A 54 -3.87 -6.77 11.75
N PRO A 55 -5.07 -6.16 11.79
CA PRO A 55 -6.18 -6.62 12.63
C PRO A 55 -6.69 -8.02 12.26
N LEU A 56 -6.50 -8.46 11.02
CA LEU A 56 -6.89 -9.80 10.58
C LEU A 56 -5.86 -10.89 10.93
N THR A 57 -4.58 -10.62 10.72
CA THR A 57 -3.51 -11.63 10.84
C THR A 57 -2.76 -11.54 12.16
N HIS A 58 -2.94 -10.44 12.92
CA HIS A 58 -2.28 -10.14 14.19
C HIS A 58 -0.75 -10.20 14.09
N ARG A 59 -0.21 -9.91 12.91
CA ARG A 59 1.21 -10.01 12.56
C ARG A 59 1.63 -8.81 11.71
N VAL A 60 2.94 -8.66 11.55
CA VAL A 60 3.49 -7.69 10.59
C VAL A 60 3.16 -8.15 9.18
N GLU A 61 2.51 -7.30 8.40
CA GLU A 61 2.12 -7.58 7.02
C GLU A 61 2.82 -6.62 6.06
N TYR A 62 3.18 -7.12 4.88
CA TYR A 62 3.79 -6.34 3.82
C TYR A 62 2.94 -6.44 2.57
N VAL A 63 2.58 -5.29 2.00
CA VAL A 63 1.80 -5.22 0.77
C VAL A 63 2.57 -4.46 -0.28
N TYR A 64 2.55 -4.99 -1.49
CA TYR A 64 3.17 -4.43 -2.68
C TYR A 64 2.06 -4.09 -3.66
N ILE A 65 2.00 -2.82 -4.03
CA ILE A 65 0.96 -2.27 -4.92
C ILE A 65 1.64 -1.94 -6.24
N GLU A 66 1.10 -2.46 -7.34
CA GLU A 66 1.72 -2.27 -8.65
C GLU A 66 1.52 -0.84 -9.14
N ARG A 67 2.58 -0.28 -9.74
CA ARG A 67 2.50 1.03 -10.41
C ARG A 67 1.89 0.83 -11.78
N ALA A 68 1.09 1.79 -12.24
CA ALA A 68 0.43 1.72 -13.56
C ALA A 68 1.42 1.48 -14.73
N ARG A 69 2.69 1.85 -14.55
CA ARG A 69 3.78 1.60 -15.50
C ARG A 69 4.25 0.13 -15.56
N ALA A 70 4.12 -0.64 -14.48
CA ALA A 70 4.41 -2.08 -14.47
C ALA A 70 3.35 -2.91 -15.21
N ALA A 71 2.10 -2.43 -15.27
CA ALA A 71 1.01 -3.11 -15.97
C ALA A 71 1.12 -3.05 -17.51
N VAL A 72 1.98 -2.20 -18.07
CA VAL A 72 2.25 -2.10 -19.52
C VAL A 72 3.42 -3.05 -19.88
N GLY A 73 3.20 -4.35 -19.71
CA GLY A 73 4.26 -5.35 -19.94
C GLY A 73 3.79 -6.69 -20.52
N TRP A 74 2.49 -6.88 -20.74
CA TRP A 74 1.94 -8.12 -21.30
C TRP A 74 1.08 -7.79 -22.51
N ALA A 75 1.72 -7.72 -23.67
CA ALA A 75 1.09 -7.76 -24.99
C ALA A 75 1.68 -8.93 -25.78
#